data_AF-A0A3R7JY50-F1
#
_entry.id   AF-A0A3R7JY50-F1
#
_cell.length_a   1.000
_cell.length_b   1.000
_cell.length_c   1.000
_cell.angle_alpha   90.00
_cell.angle_beta   90.00
_cell.angle_gamma   90.00
#
_symmetry.space_group_name_H-M   'P 1'
#
loop_
_entity.id
_entity.type
_entity.pdbx_description
1 polymer ?
#
loop_
_entity_poly.entity_id
_entity_poly.type
_entity_poly.pdbx_seq_one_letter_code
_entity_poly.pdbx_strand_id
1 'polypeptide(L)'
;WKEADTKVAALCGATTATAGEKGAAAGQAAAGTACSPQVPTDGLVGFLSGKGDATQWEDEYLWMNATVGGATRVANGFNLTGPASRIVWPAVGLAGAPAYRFAGRGLTVVATVALHGAPEGVTPLLGVGVSVGRHVCELSLWHDEKRRWRTDRRGGGAGAPTPPWRAGETYQVALAAKGVTGSAYVDGVRVGSLECALAQAAAAAADEEVPLPPHDELLYVVFFGGGASHVTLTNVFLYNRLLGDAELKALVTEKPSAPATAEEASTSAPAQGGPGNASAAGPGGKGKRDSSVRGRLSAVSPLPLLLGLLVCVSLL
;
A
#
# COMPACT_ATOMS: atom_id res chain seq x y z
N TRP A 1 7.54 -7.81 -17.50
CA TRP A 1 7.60 -9.08 -16.75
C TRP A 1 9.05 -9.44 -16.47
N LYS A 2 9.85 -9.92 -17.44
CA LYS A 2 11.30 -10.15 -17.22
C LYS A 2 12.05 -8.95 -16.63
N GLU A 3 11.78 -7.74 -17.12
CA GLU A 3 12.36 -6.50 -16.55
C GLU A 3 11.95 -6.25 -15.11
N ALA A 4 10.70 -6.57 -14.75
CA ALA A 4 10.21 -6.46 -13.38
C ALA A 4 10.88 -7.51 -12.49
N ASP A 5 11.00 -8.76 -12.96
CA ASP A 5 11.73 -9.82 -12.25
C ASP A 5 13.20 -9.43 -12.03
N THR A 6 13.85 -8.82 -13.02
CA THR A 6 15.22 -8.29 -12.88
C THR A 6 15.29 -7.18 -11.83
N LYS A 7 14.31 -6.27 -11.77
CA LYS A 7 14.25 -5.24 -10.73
C LYS A 7 14.08 -5.85 -9.34
N VAL A 8 13.20 -6.84 -9.21
CA VAL A 8 12.96 -7.58 -7.97
C VAL A 8 14.23 -8.28 -7.51
N ALA A 9 14.95 -8.95 -8.42
CA ALA A 9 16.23 -9.58 -8.13
C ALA A 9 17.31 -8.55 -7.73
N ALA A 10 17.31 -7.36 -8.34
CA ALA A 10 18.26 -6.29 -8.06
C ALA A 10 18.07 -5.64 -6.69
N LEU A 11 16.87 -5.70 -6.09
CA LEU A 11 16.64 -5.22 -4.72
C LEU A 11 17.58 -5.91 -3.73
N CYS A 12 17.96 -7.15 -4.02
CA CYS A 12 18.86 -7.88 -3.15
C CYS A 12 20.30 -7.31 -3.18
N GLY A 13 20.74 -6.76 -4.31
CA GLY A 13 22.12 -6.28 -4.50
C GLY A 13 22.41 -4.87 -3.97
N ALA A 14 21.40 -4.11 -3.56
CA ALA A 14 21.57 -2.72 -3.11
C ALA A 14 22.21 -2.61 -1.70
N THR A 15 22.20 -3.69 -0.92
CA THR A 15 22.62 -3.69 0.49
C THR A 15 24.15 -3.82 0.66
N THR A 16 24.90 -4.21 -0.38
CA THR A 16 26.36 -4.43 -0.29
C THR A 16 27.22 -3.25 -0.75
N ALA A 17 26.64 -2.11 -1.15
CA ALA A 17 27.39 -1.00 -1.75
C ALA A 17 27.70 0.18 -0.81
N THR A 18 27.44 0.08 0.50
CA THR A 18 27.71 1.19 1.45
C THR A 18 28.38 0.73 2.75
N ALA A 19 29.62 0.24 2.66
CA ALA A 19 30.63 0.41 3.69
C ALA A 19 32.00 0.32 3.01
N GLY A 20 32.79 1.39 3.14
CA GLY A 20 33.81 1.74 2.16
C GLY A 20 35.04 0.84 2.10
N GLU A 21 35.66 0.84 0.92
CA GLU A 21 37.12 0.89 0.82
C GLU A 21 37.49 1.66 -0.44
N LYS A 22 38.04 2.86 -0.21
CA LYS A 22 38.66 3.70 -1.24
C LYS A 22 40.05 3.08 -1.48
N GLY A 23 40.20 2.22 -2.49
CA GLY A 23 41.52 1.66 -2.78
C GLY A 23 41.59 0.57 -3.86
N ALA A 24 42.01 1.01 -5.05
CA ALA A 24 42.83 0.28 -6.02
C ALA A 24 42.23 -0.80 -6.97
N ALA A 25 42.62 -0.58 -8.24
CA ALA A 25 42.88 -1.51 -9.33
C ALA A 25 41.70 -2.04 -10.17
N ALA A 26 41.78 -1.67 -11.45
CA ALA A 26 40.98 -2.17 -12.55
C ALA A 26 41.23 -3.66 -12.82
N GLY A 27 40.14 -4.36 -13.18
CA GLY A 27 40.20 -5.63 -13.91
C GLY A 27 39.85 -6.86 -13.07
N GLN A 28 38.56 -7.10 -12.86
CA GLN A 28 37.94 -8.42 -12.98
C GLN A 28 36.43 -8.28 -12.84
N ALA A 29 35.69 -8.86 -13.78
CA ALA A 29 34.25 -8.99 -13.72
C ALA A 29 33.90 -9.83 -12.48
N ALA A 30 33.58 -9.15 -11.38
CA ALA A 30 33.05 -9.80 -10.19
C ALA A 30 31.67 -10.35 -10.57
N ALA A 31 31.62 -11.66 -10.79
CA ALA A 31 30.37 -12.40 -10.75
C ALA A 31 29.67 -12.03 -9.43
N GLY A 32 28.61 -11.24 -9.54
CA GLY A 32 27.89 -10.74 -8.38
C GLY A 32 27.50 -11.91 -7.49
N THR A 33 27.95 -11.91 -6.25
CA THR A 33 27.50 -12.84 -5.23
C THR A 33 25.98 -12.76 -5.22
N ALA A 34 25.32 -13.80 -5.73
CA ALA A 34 23.87 -13.88 -5.74
C ALA A 34 23.40 -13.78 -4.29
N CYS A 35 22.62 -12.74 -3.97
CA CYS A 35 22.02 -12.63 -2.65
C CYS A 35 21.18 -13.87 -2.38
N SER A 36 21.44 -14.47 -1.23
CA SER A 36 20.70 -15.61 -0.74
C SER A 36 20.17 -15.22 0.63
N PRO A 37 18.85 -15.28 0.85
CA PRO A 37 17.82 -15.83 -0.03
C PRO A 37 17.25 -14.82 -1.05
N GLN A 38 17.06 -15.25 -2.30
CA GLN A 38 16.44 -14.42 -3.33
C GLN A 38 14.97 -14.10 -2.99
N VAL A 39 14.52 -12.88 -3.33
CA VAL A 39 13.09 -12.53 -3.29
C VAL A 39 12.28 -13.57 -4.09
N PRO A 40 11.25 -14.21 -3.49
CA PRO A 40 10.43 -15.17 -4.20
C PRO A 40 9.74 -14.51 -5.40
N THR A 41 9.92 -15.07 -6.59
CA THR A 41 9.21 -14.64 -7.82
C THR A 41 8.07 -15.59 -8.17
N ASP A 42 8.07 -16.82 -7.64
CA ASP A 42 6.97 -17.74 -7.84
C ASP A 42 5.68 -17.18 -7.22
N GLY A 43 4.66 -17.05 -8.06
CA GLY A 43 3.38 -16.46 -7.70
C GLY A 43 3.38 -14.93 -7.53
N LEU A 44 4.48 -14.23 -7.77
CA LEU A 44 4.53 -12.77 -7.78
C LEU A 44 3.78 -12.26 -9.02
N VAL A 45 2.71 -11.50 -8.81
CA VAL A 45 1.84 -11.04 -9.89
C VAL A 45 1.78 -9.53 -10.03
N GLY A 46 2.15 -8.77 -8.99
CA GLY A 46 2.23 -7.32 -9.04
C GLY A 46 3.37 -6.79 -8.19
N PHE A 47 3.94 -5.66 -8.61
CA PHE A 47 5.01 -4.99 -7.88
C PHE A 47 4.91 -3.46 -8.04
N LEU A 48 4.66 -2.74 -6.94
CA LEU A 48 4.68 -1.28 -6.90
C LEU A 48 6.02 -0.79 -6.36
N SER A 49 6.74 0.02 -7.15
CA SER A 49 8.03 0.58 -6.73
C SER A 49 8.31 1.96 -7.36
N GLY A 50 9.20 2.06 -8.34
CA GLY A 50 9.71 3.35 -8.80
C GLY A 50 8.85 4.10 -9.80
N LYS A 51 7.83 3.47 -10.41
CA LYS A 51 7.00 4.06 -11.48
C LYS A 51 5.71 4.69 -10.97
N GLY A 52 5.16 5.64 -11.71
CA GLY A 52 3.94 6.38 -11.36
C GLY A 52 4.17 7.86 -11.07
N ASP A 53 3.10 8.56 -10.70
CA ASP A 53 3.00 10.01 -10.53
C ASP A 53 2.35 10.40 -9.19
N ALA A 54 1.82 11.62 -9.06
CA ALA A 54 1.20 12.11 -7.83
C ALA A 54 -0.15 11.44 -7.50
N THR A 55 -0.78 10.80 -8.48
CA THR A 55 -2.14 10.23 -8.40
C THR A 55 -2.18 8.73 -8.68
N GLN A 56 -1.12 8.17 -9.27
CA GLN A 56 -1.00 6.76 -9.58
C GLN A 56 0.34 6.18 -9.15
N TRP A 57 0.30 4.96 -8.63
CA TRP A 57 1.48 4.12 -8.46
C TRP A 57 1.42 3.00 -9.49
N GLU A 58 2.34 3.01 -10.45
CA GLU A 58 2.31 2.05 -11.55
C GLU A 58 2.84 0.68 -11.10
N ASP A 59 2.14 -0.35 -11.53
CA ASP A 59 2.60 -1.74 -11.39
C ASP A 59 3.68 -2.05 -12.41
N GLU A 60 4.83 -2.52 -11.91
CA GLU A 60 6.00 -2.86 -12.72
C GLU A 60 5.73 -4.04 -13.67
N TYR A 61 4.74 -4.89 -13.36
CA TYR A 61 4.24 -5.93 -14.26
C TYR A 61 3.21 -5.42 -15.28
N LEU A 62 2.90 -4.11 -15.24
CA LEU A 62 2.02 -3.38 -16.16
C LEU A 62 0.57 -3.88 -16.16
N TRP A 63 0.13 -4.55 -15.10
CA TRP A 63 -1.21 -5.13 -15.05
C TRP A 63 -2.21 -4.14 -14.47
N MET A 64 -1.97 -3.64 -13.25
CA MET A 64 -2.95 -2.81 -12.57
C MET A 64 -2.28 -1.76 -11.68
N ASN A 65 -2.53 -0.48 -11.94
CA ASN A 65 -1.96 0.61 -11.13
C ASN A 65 -2.75 0.78 -9.81
N ALA A 66 -2.07 1.25 -8.77
CA ALA A 66 -2.73 1.75 -7.57
C ALA A 66 -3.12 3.23 -7.74
N THR A 67 -4.24 3.61 -7.14
CA THR A 67 -4.64 5.01 -7.01
C THR A 67 -4.03 5.60 -5.74
N VAL A 68 -3.48 6.80 -5.85
CA VAL A 68 -2.84 7.54 -4.76
C VAL A 68 -3.65 8.80 -4.49
N GLY A 69 -3.99 9.02 -3.22
CA GLY A 69 -4.67 10.22 -2.74
C GLY A 69 -3.90 10.84 -1.58
N GLY A 70 -3.68 12.16 -1.63
CA GLY A 70 -3.13 12.92 -0.51
C GLY A 70 -1.74 12.49 -0.02
N ALA A 71 -0.95 11.78 -0.82
CA ALA A 71 0.38 11.29 -0.47
C ALA A 71 1.45 11.96 -1.36
N THR A 72 2.68 12.06 -0.86
CA THR A 72 3.80 12.67 -1.60
C THR A 72 4.76 11.60 -2.11
N ARG A 73 5.15 11.69 -3.38
CA ARG A 73 6.01 10.70 -4.03
C ARG A 73 7.43 10.74 -3.46
N VAL A 74 8.03 9.57 -3.25
CA VAL A 74 9.44 9.40 -2.87
C VAL A 74 10.09 8.34 -3.76
N ALA A 75 11.38 8.07 -3.55
CA ALA A 75 12.05 6.97 -4.23
C ALA A 75 11.37 5.64 -3.86
N ASN A 76 10.93 4.91 -4.89
CA ASN A 76 10.29 3.59 -4.77
C ASN A 76 8.98 3.56 -3.96
N GLY A 77 8.30 4.71 -3.79
CA GLY A 77 6.99 4.75 -3.15
C GLY A 77 6.50 6.13 -2.73
N PHE A 78 5.82 6.22 -1.58
CA PHE A 78 5.09 7.40 -1.15
C PHE A 78 5.17 7.65 0.36
N ASN A 79 5.14 8.93 0.75
CA ASN A 79 4.92 9.40 2.11
C ASN A 79 3.42 9.65 2.33
N LEU A 80 2.87 8.94 3.31
CA LEU A 80 1.51 9.12 3.82
C LEU A 80 1.65 9.91 5.14
N THR A 81 1.35 11.20 5.11
CA THR A 81 1.59 12.14 6.23
C THR A 81 0.34 12.93 6.63
N GLY A 82 -0.73 12.88 5.83
CA GLY A 82 -1.97 13.59 6.05
C GLY A 82 -3.14 12.67 6.36
N PRO A 83 -4.23 13.18 6.97
CA PRO A 83 -5.41 12.39 7.30
C PRO A 83 -6.13 11.84 6.06
N ALA A 84 -5.96 12.49 4.90
CA ALA A 84 -6.50 12.04 3.62
C ALA A 84 -5.49 11.20 2.80
N SER A 85 -4.29 10.92 3.34
CA SER A 85 -3.29 10.10 2.64
C SER A 85 -3.75 8.65 2.56
N ARG A 86 -3.91 8.14 1.34
CA ARG A 86 -4.33 6.77 1.09
C ARG A 86 -3.85 6.26 -0.25
N ILE A 87 -3.52 4.97 -0.29
CA ILE A 87 -3.24 4.26 -1.53
C ILE A 87 -4.19 3.08 -1.63
N VAL A 88 -4.79 2.88 -2.80
CA VAL A 88 -5.71 1.77 -3.08
C VAL A 88 -5.22 1.04 -4.32
N TRP A 89 -4.87 -0.22 -4.16
CA TRP A 89 -4.44 -1.08 -5.23
C TRP A 89 -5.50 -2.15 -5.49
N PRO A 90 -6.26 -2.05 -6.59
CA PRO A 90 -7.23 -3.07 -6.92
C PRO A 90 -6.48 -4.38 -7.18
N ALA A 91 -6.84 -5.44 -6.44
CA ALA A 91 -6.44 -6.79 -6.82
C ALA A 91 -7.48 -7.40 -7.79
N VAL A 92 -8.62 -6.75 -7.99
CA VAL A 92 -9.63 -7.14 -8.99
C VAL A 92 -10.02 -6.01 -9.93
N GLY A 93 -10.44 -6.39 -11.13
CA GLY A 93 -10.87 -5.49 -12.18
C GLY A 93 -12.22 -4.85 -11.89
N LEU A 94 -12.28 -3.55 -12.10
CA LEU A 94 -13.52 -2.77 -12.03
C LEU A 94 -14.31 -2.97 -13.33
N ALA A 95 -15.60 -3.30 -13.23
CA ALA A 95 -16.58 -3.27 -14.33
C ALA A 95 -16.05 -3.76 -15.70
N GLY A 96 -15.68 -5.05 -15.81
CA GLY A 96 -15.21 -5.66 -17.05
C GLY A 96 -13.72 -5.51 -17.34
N ALA A 97 -12.98 -4.80 -16.50
CA ALA A 97 -11.52 -4.75 -16.57
C ALA A 97 -10.88 -6.08 -16.09
N PRO A 98 -9.65 -6.40 -16.54
CA PRO A 98 -8.89 -7.55 -16.06
C PRO A 98 -8.70 -7.51 -14.54
N ALA A 99 -8.78 -8.68 -13.90
CA ALA A 99 -8.70 -8.86 -12.45
C ALA A 99 -7.62 -9.89 -12.12
N TYR A 100 -6.92 -9.76 -10.99
CA TYR A 100 -6.25 -10.93 -10.44
C TYR A 100 -7.33 -11.86 -9.88
N ARG A 101 -7.47 -13.03 -10.49
CA ARG A 101 -8.30 -14.11 -9.96
C ARG A 101 -7.41 -15.14 -9.30
N PHE A 102 -7.58 -15.32 -8.00
CA PHE A 102 -6.71 -16.19 -7.20
C PHE A 102 -7.22 -17.63 -7.09
N ALA A 103 -8.37 -17.97 -7.69
CA ALA A 103 -8.95 -19.31 -7.73
C ALA A 103 -9.00 -19.99 -6.34
N GLY A 104 -9.40 -19.23 -5.31
CA GLY A 104 -9.47 -19.71 -3.93
C GLY A 104 -8.13 -19.96 -3.22
N ARG A 105 -6.99 -19.69 -3.86
CA ARG A 105 -5.65 -19.89 -3.27
C ARG A 105 -5.29 -18.87 -2.18
N GLY A 106 -6.00 -17.75 -2.15
CA GLY A 106 -5.65 -16.59 -1.33
C GLY A 106 -4.55 -15.75 -1.96
N LEU A 107 -4.14 -14.70 -1.26
CA LEU A 107 -3.09 -13.79 -1.68
C LEU A 107 -2.16 -13.46 -0.51
N THR A 108 -0.94 -13.03 -0.83
CA THR A 108 -0.06 -12.38 0.13
C THR A 108 0.33 -11.02 -0.40
N VAL A 109 0.14 -9.97 0.41
CA VAL A 109 0.71 -8.65 0.13
C VAL A 109 1.84 -8.39 1.12
N VAL A 110 2.96 -7.89 0.62
CA VAL A 110 4.14 -7.52 1.42
C VAL A 110 4.52 -6.10 1.07
N ALA A 111 4.83 -5.29 2.07
CA ALA A 111 5.24 -3.90 1.88
C ALA A 111 6.38 -3.52 2.83
N THR A 112 7.22 -2.58 2.38
CA THR A 112 8.22 -1.95 3.23
C THR A 112 7.66 -0.64 3.77
N VAL A 113 7.67 -0.46 5.08
CA VAL A 113 7.10 0.73 5.74
C VAL A 113 8.10 1.33 6.71
N ALA A 114 8.33 2.65 6.64
CA ALA A 114 9.07 3.39 7.66
C ALA A 114 8.10 4.21 8.49
N LEU A 115 8.10 4.01 9.81
CA LEU A 115 7.18 4.66 10.74
C LEU A 115 7.87 5.87 11.36
N HIS A 116 7.42 7.09 11.08
CA HIS A 116 8.09 8.32 11.54
C HIS A 116 7.54 8.85 12.86
N GLY A 117 6.31 8.49 13.20
CA GLY A 117 5.63 9.00 14.39
C GLY A 117 4.48 8.08 14.81
N ALA A 118 4.11 8.18 16.09
CA ALA A 118 2.91 7.51 16.58
C ALA A 118 1.68 8.23 16.01
N PRO A 119 0.65 7.47 15.57
CA PRO A 119 -0.60 8.08 15.16
C PRO A 119 -1.33 8.62 16.40
N GLU A 120 -2.29 9.52 16.18
CA GLU A 120 -3.16 10.06 17.25
C GLU A 120 -4.18 9.05 17.78
N GLY A 121 -4.36 7.94 17.06
CA GLY A 121 -5.30 6.87 17.38
C GLY A 121 -4.95 5.57 16.66
N VAL A 122 -5.79 4.55 16.81
CA VAL A 122 -5.62 3.27 16.10
C VAL A 122 -5.78 3.50 14.60
N THR A 123 -4.68 3.37 13.84
CA THR A 123 -4.61 3.75 12.43
C THR A 123 -4.19 2.56 11.56
N PRO A 124 -4.82 2.34 10.39
CA PRO A 124 -4.51 1.19 9.55
C PRO A 124 -3.22 1.46 8.78
N LEU A 125 -2.34 0.45 8.75
CA LEU A 125 -1.08 0.52 8.04
C LEU A 125 -1.18 -0.14 6.67
N LEU A 126 -1.69 -1.37 6.66
CA LEU A 126 -1.90 -2.19 5.48
C LEU A 126 -3.18 -2.99 5.69
N GLY A 127 -4.03 -3.06 4.66
CA GLY A 127 -5.27 -3.79 4.70
C GLY A 127 -5.63 -4.47 3.39
N VAL A 128 -6.43 -5.53 3.52
CA VAL A 128 -7.06 -6.27 2.43
C VAL A 128 -8.57 -6.25 2.66
N GLY A 129 -9.29 -5.54 1.79
CA GLY A 129 -10.74 -5.58 1.70
C GLY A 129 -11.20 -6.77 0.87
N VAL A 130 -12.19 -7.51 1.36
CA VAL A 130 -12.76 -8.69 0.72
C VAL A 130 -14.26 -8.48 0.53
N SER A 131 -14.72 -8.37 -0.71
CA SER A 131 -16.16 -8.22 -0.99
C SER A 131 -16.86 -9.57 -0.87
N VAL A 132 -17.88 -9.62 -0.02
CA VAL A 132 -18.72 -10.78 0.29
C VAL A 132 -20.16 -10.37 0.02
N GLY A 133 -20.66 -10.67 -1.18
CA GLY A 133 -21.96 -10.16 -1.64
C GLY A 133 -22.01 -8.64 -1.61
N ARG A 134 -22.84 -8.07 -0.72
CA ARG A 134 -22.98 -6.61 -0.51
C ARG A 134 -22.11 -6.05 0.61
N HIS A 135 -21.38 -6.91 1.33
CA HIS A 135 -20.56 -6.52 2.47
C HIS A 135 -19.09 -6.49 2.08
N VAL A 136 -18.29 -5.70 2.79
CA VAL A 136 -16.83 -5.69 2.68
C VAL A 136 -16.25 -6.10 4.01
N CYS A 137 -15.51 -7.20 4.00
CA CYS A 137 -14.70 -7.66 5.12
C CYS A 137 -13.33 -7.01 5.06
N GLU A 138 -12.89 -6.40 6.15
CA GLU A 138 -11.59 -5.74 6.23
C GLU A 138 -10.61 -6.57 7.08
N LEU A 139 -9.50 -6.97 6.48
CA LEU A 139 -8.40 -7.66 7.15
C LEU A 139 -7.20 -6.71 7.19
N SER A 140 -6.89 -6.15 8.36
CA SER A 140 -5.94 -5.04 8.46
C SER A 140 -4.93 -5.22 9.59
N LEU A 141 -3.69 -4.84 9.30
CA LEU A 141 -2.66 -4.56 10.31
C LEU A 141 -2.75 -3.08 10.68
N TRP A 142 -2.91 -2.83 11.97
CA TRP A 142 -3.03 -1.50 12.56
C TRP A 142 -1.83 -1.23 13.46
N HIS A 143 -1.63 0.05 13.76
CA HIS A 143 -0.75 0.49 14.82
C HIS A 143 -1.43 1.55 15.70
N ASP A 144 -1.04 1.61 16.97
CA ASP A 144 -1.63 2.54 17.93
C ASP A 144 -0.64 3.59 18.46
N GLU A 145 -1.19 4.56 19.20
CA GLU A 145 -0.50 5.65 19.89
C GLU A 145 0.64 5.15 20.80
N LYS A 146 0.50 3.93 21.34
CA LYS A 146 1.46 3.29 22.26
C LYS A 146 2.53 2.49 21.53
N ARG A 147 2.61 2.67 20.20
CA ARG A 147 3.56 2.00 19.32
C ARG A 147 3.42 0.48 19.27
N ARG A 148 2.19 -0.02 19.38
CA ARG A 148 1.90 -1.45 19.31
C ARG A 148 1.29 -1.81 17.97
N TRP A 149 1.61 -3.02 17.51
CA TRP A 149 0.94 -3.67 16.39
C TRP A 149 -0.41 -4.22 16.85
N ARG A 150 -1.42 -4.13 15.98
CA ARG A 150 -2.76 -4.63 16.28
C ARG A 150 -3.37 -5.30 15.05
N THR A 151 -4.01 -6.45 15.25
CA THR A 151 -4.76 -7.15 14.20
C THR A 151 -6.27 -6.97 14.36
N ASP A 152 -6.69 -6.19 15.35
CA ASP A 152 -8.07 -5.88 15.63
C ASP A 152 -8.28 -4.41 16.04
N ARG A 153 -9.32 -3.78 15.48
CA ARG A 153 -9.61 -2.36 15.76
C ARG A 153 -10.09 -2.16 17.21
N ARG A 154 -10.79 -3.15 17.79
CA ARG A 154 -11.43 -3.04 19.14
C ARG A 154 -10.58 -3.53 20.32
N GLY A 155 -9.54 -4.33 20.13
CA GLY A 155 -8.50 -4.58 21.15
C GLY A 155 -8.74 -5.80 22.05
N GLY A 156 -9.41 -6.83 21.56
CA GLY A 156 -9.59 -8.14 22.19
C GLY A 156 -8.74 -9.28 21.60
N GLY A 157 -7.99 -9.06 20.52
CA GLY A 157 -7.16 -10.09 19.89
C GLY A 157 -5.89 -10.41 20.69
N ALA A 158 -5.75 -11.65 21.17
CA ALA A 158 -4.50 -12.16 21.70
C ALA A 158 -3.51 -12.37 20.54
N GLY A 159 -2.77 -11.32 20.18
CA GLY A 159 -1.64 -11.39 19.27
C GLY A 159 -0.44 -12.10 19.91
N ALA A 160 0.49 -12.58 19.09
CA ALA A 160 1.78 -13.01 19.58
C ALA A 160 2.49 -11.82 20.26
N PRO A 161 3.26 -12.03 21.34
CA PRO A 161 4.03 -10.97 21.97
C PRO A 161 5.04 -10.43 20.95
N THR A 162 4.71 -9.29 20.36
CA THR A 162 5.55 -8.60 19.39
C THR A 162 6.11 -7.33 20.04
N PRO A 163 7.41 -7.04 19.88
CA PRO A 163 7.99 -5.85 20.46
C PRO A 163 7.32 -4.59 19.88
N PRO A 164 7.15 -3.53 20.69
CA PRO A 164 6.70 -2.25 20.19
C PRO A 164 7.59 -1.76 19.05
N TRP A 165 6.98 -1.12 18.06
CA TRP A 165 7.74 -0.53 16.96
C TRP A 165 8.39 0.79 17.40
N ARG A 166 9.41 1.22 16.67
CA ARG A 166 10.20 2.42 16.95
C ARG A 166 10.06 3.41 15.81
N ALA A 167 10.06 4.70 16.16
CA ALA A 167 9.98 5.75 15.17
C ALA A 167 11.34 5.90 14.47
N GLY A 168 11.32 6.17 13.16
CA GLY A 168 12.49 6.20 12.30
C GLY A 168 12.94 4.81 11.82
N GLU A 169 12.34 3.73 12.34
CA GLU A 169 12.64 2.39 11.87
C GLU A 169 11.78 2.01 10.67
N THR A 170 12.42 1.28 9.76
CA THR A 170 11.73 0.59 8.68
C THR A 170 11.26 -0.77 9.20
N TYR A 171 10.19 -1.31 8.65
CA TYR A 171 9.65 -2.65 8.90
C TYR A 171 9.19 -3.25 7.59
N GLN A 172 9.26 -4.57 7.46
CA GLN A 172 8.52 -5.27 6.43
C GLN A 172 7.22 -5.80 7.01
N VAL A 173 6.10 -5.40 6.44
CA VAL A 173 4.77 -5.84 6.88
C VAL A 173 4.14 -6.71 5.81
N ALA A 174 3.44 -7.76 6.22
CA ALA A 174 2.74 -8.63 5.29
C ALA A 174 1.35 -9.03 5.79
N LEU A 175 0.42 -9.21 4.86
CA LEU A 175 -0.86 -9.86 5.10
C LEU A 175 -1.02 -11.05 4.16
N ALA A 176 -1.26 -12.22 4.74
CA ALA A 176 -1.67 -13.42 4.02
C ALA A 176 -3.18 -13.61 4.21
N ALA A 177 -3.95 -13.48 3.14
CA ALA A 177 -5.42 -13.50 3.18
C ALA A 177 -6.00 -14.63 2.34
N LYS A 178 -6.93 -15.39 2.92
CA LYS A 178 -7.68 -16.43 2.21
C LYS A 178 -9.16 -16.36 2.63
N GLY A 179 -10.00 -15.99 1.69
CA GLY A 179 -11.41 -15.72 1.98
C GLY A 179 -11.55 -14.52 2.91
N VAL A 180 -12.31 -14.69 3.97
CA VAL A 180 -12.60 -13.65 4.99
C VAL A 180 -11.71 -13.75 6.23
N THR A 181 -10.60 -14.49 6.12
CA THR A 181 -9.63 -14.73 7.19
C THR A 181 -8.21 -14.51 6.68
N GLY A 182 -7.27 -14.31 7.61
CA GLY A 182 -5.87 -14.13 7.26
C GLY A 182 -4.94 -14.10 8.46
N SER A 183 -3.70 -13.67 8.22
CA SER A 183 -2.69 -13.46 9.24
C SER A 183 -1.81 -12.26 8.88
N ALA A 184 -1.41 -11.51 9.90
CA ALA A 184 -0.49 -10.38 9.77
C ALA A 184 0.91 -10.75 10.24
N TYR A 185 1.92 -10.21 9.57
CA TYR A 185 3.33 -10.44 9.86
C TYR A 185 4.09 -9.12 9.87
N VAL A 186 5.10 -9.03 10.74
CA VAL A 186 6.06 -7.93 10.83
C VAL A 186 7.45 -8.56 10.88
N ASP A 187 8.33 -8.14 9.97
CA ASP A 187 9.68 -8.67 9.79
C ASP A 187 9.70 -10.21 9.77
N GLY A 188 8.75 -10.81 9.03
CA GLY A 188 8.62 -12.26 8.86
C GLY A 188 8.07 -13.00 10.10
N VAL A 189 7.75 -12.30 11.18
CA VAL A 189 7.18 -12.87 12.41
C VAL A 189 5.68 -12.61 12.44
N ARG A 190 4.90 -13.67 12.69
CA ARG A 190 3.44 -13.57 12.79
C ARG A 190 3.02 -12.75 14.00
N VAL A 191 2.24 -11.68 13.77
CA VAL A 191 1.70 -10.79 14.80
C VAL A 191 0.36 -11.32 15.33
N GLY A 192 -0.50 -11.84 14.45
CA GLY A 192 -1.82 -12.33 14.85
C GLY A 192 -2.67 -12.83 13.67
N SER A 193 -3.80 -13.45 14.00
CA SER A 193 -4.85 -13.78 13.04
C SER A 193 -5.70 -12.55 12.70
N LEU A 194 -6.25 -12.57 11.49
CA LEU A 194 -7.19 -11.59 10.98
C LEU A 194 -8.48 -12.33 10.65
N GLU A 195 -9.59 -11.84 11.17
CA GLU A 195 -10.90 -12.43 10.91
C GLU A 195 -11.93 -11.33 10.70
N CYS A 196 -12.81 -11.54 9.73
CA CYS A 196 -13.93 -10.65 9.51
C CYS A 196 -14.99 -10.86 10.59
N ALA A 197 -15.42 -9.76 11.23
CA ALA A 197 -16.49 -9.79 12.22
C ALA A 197 -17.83 -10.32 11.65
N LEU A 198 -18.08 -10.15 10.34
CA LEU A 198 -19.27 -10.72 9.68
C LEU A 198 -19.22 -12.25 9.70
N ALA A 199 -18.04 -12.85 9.49
CA ALA A 199 -17.86 -14.29 9.57
C ALA A 199 -18.06 -14.80 11.02
N GLN A 200 -17.58 -14.04 12.00
CA GLN A 200 -17.81 -14.36 13.42
C GLN A 200 -19.28 -14.24 13.81
N ALA A 201 -20.00 -13.23 13.32
CA ALA A 201 -21.42 -13.05 13.57
C ALA A 201 -22.27 -14.12 12.89
N ALA A 202 -21.96 -14.49 11.64
CA ALA A 202 -22.64 -15.57 10.92
C ALA A 202 -22.40 -16.93 11.59
N ALA A 203 -21.17 -17.22 12.05
CA ALA A 203 -20.87 -18.45 12.78
C ALA A 203 -21.57 -18.50 14.16
N ALA A 204 -21.74 -17.34 14.82
CA ALA A 204 -22.43 -17.26 16.11
C ALA A 204 -23.96 -17.32 15.99
N ALA A 205 -24.52 -16.90 14.84
CA ALA A 205 -25.96 -16.83 14.58
C ALA A 205 -26.50 -18.08 13.87
N ALA A 206 -25.87 -19.25 14.08
CA ALA A 206 -26.19 -20.53 13.44
C ALA A 206 -27.66 -20.97 13.64
N ASP A 207 -28.53 -20.40 12.82
CA ASP A 207 -29.87 -20.83 12.39
C ASP A 207 -30.18 -20.26 10.98
N GLU A 208 -29.55 -19.17 10.55
CA GLU A 208 -29.46 -18.77 9.13
C GLU A 208 -28.00 -18.84 8.64
N GLU A 209 -27.67 -19.88 7.86
CA GLU A 209 -26.44 -19.90 7.05
C GLU A 209 -26.51 -18.74 6.05
N VAL A 210 -25.84 -17.62 6.33
CA VAL A 210 -25.50 -16.65 5.29
C VAL A 210 -24.51 -17.36 4.35
N PRO A 211 -24.89 -17.74 3.12
CA PRO A 211 -23.99 -18.45 2.24
C PRO A 211 -22.92 -17.47 1.81
N LEU A 212 -21.69 -17.66 2.27
CA LEU A 212 -20.55 -16.95 1.71
C LEU A 212 -20.43 -17.37 0.24
N PRO A 213 -20.22 -16.44 -0.69
CA PRO A 213 -19.98 -16.82 -2.07
C PRO A 213 -18.72 -17.70 -2.13
N PRO A 214 -18.65 -18.60 -3.12
CA PRO A 214 -17.46 -19.40 -3.38
C PRO A 214 -16.19 -18.53 -3.39
N HIS A 215 -15.07 -19.05 -2.87
CA HIS A 215 -13.84 -18.27 -2.70
C HIS A 215 -13.28 -17.66 -4.00
N ASP A 216 -13.64 -18.23 -5.15
CA ASP A 216 -13.32 -17.79 -6.50
C ASP A 216 -14.15 -16.59 -6.98
N GLU A 217 -15.25 -16.26 -6.29
CA GLU A 217 -16.07 -15.07 -6.55
C GLU A 217 -15.70 -13.88 -5.65
N LEU A 218 -14.84 -14.08 -4.65
CA LEU A 218 -14.42 -13.02 -3.73
C LEU A 218 -13.50 -12.01 -4.43
N LEU A 219 -13.79 -10.74 -4.19
CA LEU A 219 -13.01 -9.62 -4.73
C LEU A 219 -12.11 -9.03 -3.66
N TYR A 220 -10.82 -8.86 -4.00
CA TYR A 220 -9.81 -8.34 -3.10
C TYR A 220 -9.39 -6.91 -3.50
N VAL A 221 -9.21 -6.04 -2.52
CA VAL A 221 -8.65 -4.69 -2.67
C VAL A 221 -7.59 -4.49 -1.61
N VAL A 222 -6.37 -4.14 -2.02
CA VAL A 222 -5.30 -3.78 -1.09
C VAL A 222 -5.36 -2.28 -0.84
N PHE A 223 -5.16 -1.85 0.40
CA PHE A 223 -5.07 -0.42 0.72
C PHE A 223 -4.04 -0.15 1.82
N PHE A 224 -3.55 1.08 1.81
CA PHE A 224 -2.59 1.61 2.78
C PHE A 224 -3.04 2.99 3.24
N GLY A 225 -2.82 3.29 4.52
CA GLY A 225 -3.29 4.54 5.12
C GLY A 225 -4.82 4.60 5.26
N GLY A 226 -5.37 5.81 5.32
CA GLY A 226 -6.77 6.05 5.72
C GLY A 226 -6.91 6.64 7.12
N GLY A 227 -5.96 7.49 7.52
CA GLY A 227 -5.92 8.20 8.79
C GLY A 227 -4.67 9.06 8.88
N ALA A 228 -4.53 9.87 9.93
CA ALA A 228 -3.35 10.69 10.21
C ALA A 228 -2.14 9.79 10.56
N SER A 229 -1.61 9.16 9.53
CA SER A 229 -0.43 8.29 9.57
C SER A 229 0.81 9.11 9.23
N HIS A 230 1.95 8.76 9.80
CA HIS A 230 3.25 9.35 9.49
C HIS A 230 4.16 8.24 8.99
N VAL A 231 3.92 7.77 7.76
CA VAL A 231 4.52 6.56 7.22
C VAL A 231 5.09 6.78 5.84
N THR A 232 6.30 6.29 5.58
CA THR A 232 6.78 6.08 4.21
C THR A 232 6.51 4.65 3.80
N LEU A 233 5.82 4.46 2.68
CA LEU A 233 5.56 3.17 2.08
C LEU A 233 6.41 3.01 0.82
N THR A 234 7.21 1.95 0.75
CA THR A 234 8.01 1.61 -0.42
C THR A 234 7.87 0.13 -0.75
N ASN A 235 8.11 -0.22 -2.03
CA ASN A 235 8.18 -1.60 -2.52
C ASN A 235 7.04 -2.50 -2.02
N VAL A 236 5.95 -2.58 -2.79
CA VAL A 236 4.81 -3.45 -2.48
C VAL A 236 4.78 -4.64 -3.44
N PHE A 237 4.78 -5.85 -2.89
CA PHE A 237 4.70 -7.11 -3.63
C PHE A 237 3.33 -7.75 -3.43
N LEU A 238 2.72 -8.21 -4.53
CA LEU A 238 1.46 -8.94 -4.50
C LEU A 238 1.67 -10.35 -5.05
N TYR A 239 1.39 -11.35 -4.22
CA TYR A 239 1.47 -12.77 -4.55
C TYR A 239 0.10 -13.41 -4.69
N ASN A 240 -0.04 -14.29 -5.67
CA ASN A 240 -1.26 -15.04 -5.97
C ASN A 240 -1.41 -16.34 -5.16
N ARG A 241 -0.70 -16.43 -4.05
CA ARG A 241 -0.64 -17.57 -3.12
C ARG A 241 -0.28 -17.09 -1.71
N LEU A 242 -0.46 -17.98 -0.74
CA LEU A 242 0.06 -17.78 0.62
C LEU A 242 1.56 -18.06 0.62
N LEU A 243 2.35 -17.09 1.10
CA LEU A 243 3.78 -17.30 1.35
C LEU A 243 3.99 -18.03 2.68
N GLY A 244 4.97 -18.93 2.72
CA GLY A 244 5.41 -19.56 3.96
C GLY A 244 6.32 -18.67 4.79
N ASP A 245 6.53 -19.02 6.06
CA ASP A 245 7.36 -18.24 7.00
C ASP A 245 8.80 -18.05 6.50
N ALA A 246 9.37 -19.06 5.85
CA ALA A 246 10.73 -18.98 5.28
C ALA A 246 10.81 -17.96 4.12
N GLU A 247 9.77 -17.88 3.30
CA GLU A 247 9.69 -16.94 2.18
C GLU A 247 9.46 -15.51 2.68
N LEU A 248 8.59 -15.34 3.68
CA LEU A 248 8.39 -14.06 4.34
C LEU A 248 9.69 -13.58 5.01
N LYS A 249 10.43 -14.48 5.67
CA LYS A 249 11.72 -14.14 6.28
C LYS A 249 12.81 -13.81 5.26
N ALA A 250 12.77 -14.43 4.08
CA ALA A 250 13.68 -14.11 2.99
C ALA A 250 13.49 -12.66 2.52
N LEU A 251 12.23 -12.22 2.36
CA LEU A 251 11.91 -10.84 1.97
C LEU A 251 12.45 -9.80 2.96
N VAL A 252 12.50 -10.11 4.26
CA VAL A 252 13.00 -9.18 5.31
C VAL A 252 14.49 -8.90 5.15
N THR A 253 15.24 -9.91 4.72
CA THR A 253 16.70 -9.82 4.58
C THR A 253 17.12 -8.81 3.51
N GLU A 254 16.23 -8.55 2.55
CA GLU A 254 16.47 -7.68 1.38
C GLU A 254 15.93 -6.25 1.56
N LYS A 255 15.62 -5.87 2.80
CA LYS A 255 15.10 -4.55 3.15
C LYS A 255 16.18 -3.47 3.01
N PRO A 256 15.96 -2.43 2.19
CA PRO A 256 16.86 -1.28 2.14
C PRO A 256 16.94 -0.58 3.49
N SER A 257 18.12 -0.10 3.88
CA SER A 257 18.28 0.77 5.07
C SER A 257 17.41 2.02 4.95
N ALA A 258 16.95 2.52 6.10
CA ALA A 258 16.09 3.70 6.18
C ALA A 258 16.66 4.87 5.35
N PRO A 259 15.82 5.62 4.61
CA PRO A 259 16.30 6.79 3.90
C PRO A 259 16.84 7.79 4.92
N ALA A 260 18.12 8.14 4.81
CA ALA A 260 18.72 9.19 5.62
C ALA A 260 17.93 10.48 5.39
N THR A 261 17.34 10.99 6.45
CA THR A 261 16.70 12.31 6.47
C THR A 261 17.77 13.34 6.12
N ALA A 262 17.63 14.00 4.98
CA ALA A 262 18.44 15.16 4.65
C ALA A 262 18.08 16.27 5.65
N GLU A 263 19.01 16.50 6.57
CA GLU A 263 19.01 17.60 7.52
C GLU A 263 18.89 18.94 6.75
N GLU A 264 17.89 19.75 7.12
CA GLU A 264 17.68 21.09 6.54
C GLU A 264 18.93 21.94 6.76
N ALA A 265 19.67 22.17 5.68
CA ALA A 265 20.67 23.23 5.64
C ALA A 265 19.95 24.59 5.71
N SER A 266 19.93 25.12 6.92
CA SER A 266 19.61 26.51 7.22
C SER A 266 20.42 27.45 6.32
N THR A 267 19.77 28.33 5.57
CA THR A 267 20.43 29.53 5.04
C THR A 267 19.56 30.77 5.21
N SER A 268 20.21 31.78 5.75
CA SER A 268 19.75 33.06 6.26
C SER A 268 19.19 34.01 5.21
N ALA A 269 18.30 34.89 5.67
CA ALA A 269 17.79 36.07 4.99
C ALA A 269 18.90 37.02 4.46
N PRO A 270 18.53 37.98 3.58
CA PRO A 270 18.45 39.34 4.09
C PRO A 270 17.23 40.15 3.60
N ALA A 271 16.97 41.22 4.36
CA ALA A 271 15.82 42.11 4.26
C ALA A 271 16.05 43.34 3.36
N GLN A 272 14.93 43.77 2.76
CA GLN A 272 14.45 45.14 2.49
C GLN A 272 15.15 46.10 1.50
N GLY A 273 14.30 46.64 0.62
CA GLY A 273 14.43 47.94 -0.06
C GLY A 273 13.37 48.13 -1.15
N GLY A 274 12.21 48.72 -0.83
CA GLY A 274 11.26 49.30 -1.82
C GLY A 274 11.46 50.82 -1.94
N PRO A 275 10.53 51.62 -2.51
CA PRO A 275 9.36 51.30 -3.36
C PRO A 275 9.24 52.21 -4.62
N GLY A 276 8.25 51.98 -5.50
CA GLY A 276 7.96 52.89 -6.63
C GLY A 276 6.65 52.65 -7.41
N ASN A 277 5.58 53.31 -6.97
CA ASN A 277 4.38 53.85 -7.64
C ASN A 277 3.64 53.15 -8.83
N ALA A 278 2.35 52.87 -8.55
CA ALA A 278 1.11 53.34 -9.21
C ALA A 278 0.98 53.36 -10.76
N SER A 279 -0.03 52.65 -11.31
CA SER A 279 -1.39 53.18 -11.55
C SER A 279 -2.17 52.42 -12.64
N ALA A 280 -3.42 52.10 -12.30
CA ALA A 280 -4.67 52.18 -13.08
C ALA A 280 -4.95 51.38 -14.38
N ALA A 281 -6.16 50.80 -14.32
CA ALA A 281 -7.24 50.74 -15.34
C ALA A 281 -7.26 49.61 -16.39
N GLY A 282 -8.35 48.82 -16.34
CA GLY A 282 -8.85 48.00 -17.45
C GLY A 282 -9.53 48.85 -18.55
N PRO A 283 -10.39 48.31 -19.45
CA PRO A 283 -11.35 47.22 -19.21
C PRO A 283 -11.62 46.23 -20.38
N GLY A 284 -12.37 45.15 -20.07
CA GLY A 284 -13.57 44.75 -20.84
C GLY A 284 -13.43 43.77 -22.02
N GLY A 285 -14.20 42.67 -21.97
CA GLY A 285 -14.47 41.82 -23.14
C GLY A 285 -15.30 40.57 -22.83
N LYS A 286 -16.64 40.68 -22.93
CA LYS A 286 -17.62 39.59 -22.83
C LYS A 286 -17.52 38.62 -24.02
N GLY A 287 -17.74 37.33 -23.78
CA GLY A 287 -18.01 36.34 -24.83
C GLY A 287 -18.82 35.15 -24.29
N LYS A 288 -20.14 35.21 -24.46
CA LYS A 288 -21.12 34.15 -24.17
C LYS A 288 -21.32 33.29 -25.42
N ARG A 289 -21.30 31.95 -25.30
CA ARG A 289 -22.04 31.05 -26.20
C ARG A 289 -22.56 29.84 -25.43
N ASP A 290 -23.88 29.71 -25.48
CA ASP A 290 -24.63 28.50 -25.18
C ASP A 290 -24.60 27.58 -26.42
N SER A 291 -24.50 26.27 -26.21
CA SER A 291 -25.27 25.32 -27.02
C SER A 291 -25.46 23.99 -26.29
N SER A 292 -26.74 23.63 -26.17
CA SER A 292 -27.26 22.37 -25.67
C SER A 292 -27.39 21.39 -26.85
N VAL A 293 -27.00 20.13 -26.66
CA VAL A 293 -27.58 19.00 -27.39
C VAL A 293 -27.97 17.91 -26.39
N ARG A 294 -29.27 17.59 -26.40
CA ARG A 294 -29.86 16.43 -25.74
C ARG A 294 -29.46 15.17 -26.52
N GLY A 295 -29.01 14.16 -25.80
CA GLY A 295 -29.01 12.77 -26.25
C GLY A 295 -29.36 11.88 -25.06
N ARG A 296 -30.63 11.50 -24.94
CA ARG A 296 -31.05 10.43 -24.03
C ARG A 296 -30.69 9.10 -24.69
N LEU A 297 -29.82 8.33 -24.06
CA LEU A 297 -29.83 6.87 -24.16
C LEU A 297 -29.70 6.34 -22.74
N SER A 298 -30.77 5.71 -22.28
CA SER A 298 -30.83 4.97 -21.03
C SER A 298 -29.80 3.84 -21.09
N ALA A 299 -28.72 3.98 -20.31
CA ALA A 299 -27.87 2.87 -19.92
C ALA A 299 -27.95 2.77 -18.39
N VAL A 300 -28.53 1.68 -17.90
CA VAL A 300 -28.51 1.34 -16.48
C VAL A 300 -27.05 1.18 -16.08
N SER A 301 -26.56 2.17 -15.33
CA SER A 301 -25.15 2.32 -14.97
C SER A 301 -24.81 1.42 -13.76
N PRO A 302 -23.71 0.66 -13.77
CA PRO A 302 -23.23 -0.09 -12.62
C PRO A 302 -22.46 0.79 -11.61
N LEU A 303 -22.69 2.11 -11.61
CA LEU A 303 -22.10 3.07 -10.67
C LEU A 303 -22.33 2.80 -9.16
N PRO A 304 -23.37 2.09 -8.66
CA PRO A 304 -23.58 2.04 -7.21
C PRO A 304 -22.61 1.11 -6.45
N LEU A 305 -21.97 0.14 -7.11
CA LEU A 305 -20.97 -0.74 -6.45
C LEU A 305 -19.62 -0.05 -6.26
N LEU A 306 -19.19 0.79 -7.20
CA LEU A 306 -17.95 1.57 -7.07
C LEU A 306 -18.08 2.66 -6.02
N LEU A 307 -19.20 3.40 -6.01
CA LEU A 307 -19.45 4.36 -4.95
C LEU A 307 -19.56 3.63 -3.61
N GLY A 308 -20.20 2.47 -3.52
CA GLY A 308 -20.23 1.68 -2.28
C GLY A 308 -18.85 1.33 -1.71
N LEU A 309 -17.91 0.86 -2.53
CA LEU A 309 -16.55 0.51 -2.08
C LEU A 309 -15.66 1.74 -1.78
N LEU A 310 -15.78 2.82 -2.56
CA LEU A 310 -15.04 4.06 -2.28
C LEU A 310 -15.64 4.82 -1.09
N VAL A 311 -16.96 4.87 -0.96
CA VAL A 311 -17.69 5.57 0.11
C VAL A 311 -17.64 4.81 1.44
N CYS A 312 -17.73 3.47 1.45
CA CYS A 312 -17.55 2.70 2.69
C CYS A 312 -16.13 2.85 3.26
N VAL A 313 -15.11 3.01 2.43
CA VAL A 313 -13.75 3.28 2.92
C VAL A 313 -13.45 4.79 3.02
N SER A 314 -14.42 5.66 2.76
CA SER A 314 -14.33 7.12 3.02
C SER A 314 -15.15 7.55 4.25
N LEU A 315 -15.93 6.64 4.85
CA LEU A 315 -16.82 6.89 6.00
C LEU A 315 -16.35 6.20 7.31
N LEU A 316 -15.09 5.74 7.38
CA LEU A 316 -14.49 5.02 8.51
C LEU A 316 -13.17 5.64 8.97
#